data_AF-A0A7C5NZK1-F1
#
_entry.id   AF-A0A7C5NZK1-F1
#
_cell.length_a   1.000
_cell.length_b   1.000
_cell.length_c   1.000
_cell.angle_alpha   90.00
_cell.angle_beta   90.00
_cell.angle_gamma   90.00
#
_symmetry.space_group_name_H-M   'P 1'
#
loop_
_entity.id
_entity.type
_entity.pdbx_description
1 polymer ?
#
loop_
_entity_poly.entity_id
_entity_poly.type
_entity_poly.pdbx_seq_one_letter_code
_entity_poly.pdbx_strand_id
1 'polypeptide(L)'
;MVFAFILFDYFSTLAFCRAPWEEANVYARFFMESFGIHVGLTIFVLVANTPIYMLLTFDSHIVRLPPRMAVVAEAFMDFAFAWFIAGLHFNGGASWFWSAPGLLRQGLGAALYLFFAFVFVRPISHFYDKHVLSA
;
A
#
# COMPACT_ATOMS: atom_id res chain seq x y z
N MET A 1 0.83 4.07 -7.83
CA MET A 1 -0.04 2.91 -7.55
C MET A 1 -0.52 2.90 -6.10
N VAL A 2 0.38 2.99 -5.10
CA VAL A 2 0.02 3.07 -3.66
C VAL A 2 -1.07 4.11 -3.36
N PHE A 3 -0.90 5.35 -3.84
CA PHE A 3 -1.87 6.43 -3.66
C PHE A 3 -3.26 6.13 -4.21
N ALA A 4 -3.37 5.36 -5.30
CA ALA A 4 -4.66 5.04 -5.89
C ALA A 4 -5.45 4.10 -4.97
N PHE A 5 -4.80 3.11 -4.35
CA PHE A 5 -5.43 2.22 -3.38
C PHE A 5 -5.87 2.96 -2.11
N ILE A 6 -5.02 3.86 -1.60
CA ILE A 6 -5.33 4.68 -0.43
C ILE A 6 -6.52 5.60 -0.71
N LEU A 7 -6.52 6.31 -1.84
CA LEU A 7 -7.62 7.22 -2.19
C LEU A 7 -8.91 6.45 -2.47
N PHE A 8 -8.83 5.29 -3.11
CA PHE A 8 -9.99 4.44 -3.33
C PHE A 8 -10.63 4.00 -2.01
N ASP A 9 -9.84 3.52 -1.07
CA ASP A 9 -10.28 3.18 0.29
C ASP A 9 -10.89 4.38 1.02
N TYR A 10 -10.22 5.53 0.98
CA TYR A 10 -10.69 6.77 1.59
C TYR A 10 -12.03 7.24 1.03
N PHE A 11 -12.17 7.31 -0.30
CA PHE A 11 -13.40 7.79 -0.95
C PHE A 11 -14.55 6.79 -0.84
N SER A 12 -14.28 5.49 -0.98
CA SER A 12 -15.31 4.46 -0.80
C SER A 12 -15.84 4.51 0.63
N THR A 13 -14.95 4.57 1.62
CA THR A 13 -15.35 4.67 3.02
C THR A 13 -16.11 5.96 3.30
N LEU A 14 -15.68 7.12 2.77
CA LEU A 14 -16.45 8.37 2.92
C LEU A 14 -17.84 8.34 2.27
N ALA A 15 -17.99 7.64 1.15
CA ALA A 15 -19.25 7.59 0.41
C ALA A 15 -20.25 6.60 1.03
N PHE A 16 -19.76 5.46 1.54
CA PHE A 16 -20.60 4.35 1.99
C PHE A 16 -20.73 4.27 3.52
N CYS A 17 -19.71 4.68 4.29
CA CYS A 17 -19.74 4.60 5.75
C CYS A 17 -20.64 5.69 6.34
N ARG A 18 -21.77 5.26 6.94
CA ARG A 18 -22.67 6.16 7.68
C ARG A 18 -22.45 6.09 9.18
N ALA A 19 -21.86 4.99 9.64
CA ALA A 19 -21.53 4.80 11.03
C ALA A 19 -20.20 4.04 11.22
N PRO A 20 -19.38 4.38 12.23
CA PRO A 20 -18.05 3.79 12.41
C PRO A 20 -18.02 2.25 12.48
N TRP A 21 -19.08 1.61 12.96
CA TRP A 21 -19.14 0.15 13.10
C TRP A 21 -19.35 -0.61 11.78
N GLU A 22 -19.72 0.09 10.71
CA GLU A 22 -19.85 -0.48 9.37
C GLU A 22 -18.49 -0.72 8.72
N GLU A 23 -17.45 -0.02 9.18
CA GLU A 23 -16.08 -0.15 8.67
C GLU A 23 -15.48 -1.52 9.04
N ALA A 24 -15.02 -2.24 8.03
CA ALA A 24 -14.42 -3.56 8.19
C ALA A 24 -13.01 -3.49 8.80
N ASN A 25 -12.28 -2.40 8.60
CA ASN A 25 -10.98 -2.20 9.19
C ASN A 25 -11.09 -1.75 10.67
N VAL A 26 -10.69 -2.65 11.58
CA VAL A 26 -10.73 -2.42 13.03
C VAL A 26 -9.95 -1.17 13.45
N TYR A 27 -8.82 -0.88 12.80
CA TYR A 27 -8.02 0.31 13.10
C TYR A 27 -8.75 1.58 12.65
N ALA A 28 -9.25 1.62 11.42
CA ALA A 28 -9.99 2.76 10.91
C ALA A 28 -11.24 3.04 11.76
N ARG A 29 -11.96 1.98 12.13
CA ARG A 29 -13.10 2.04 13.07
C ARG A 29 -12.74 2.68 14.40
N PHE A 30 -11.63 2.26 15.02
CA PHE A 30 -11.18 2.83 16.30
C PHE A 30 -10.94 4.35 16.20
N PHE A 31 -10.32 4.81 15.11
CA PHE A 31 -10.11 6.24 14.88
C PHE A 31 -11.42 6.99 14.61
N MET A 32 -12.34 6.40 13.82
CA MET A 32 -13.65 7.00 13.55
C MET A 32 -14.53 7.09 14.79
N GLU A 33 -14.51 6.09 15.67
CA GLU A 33 -15.24 6.10 16.95
C GLU A 33 -14.68 7.17 17.91
N SER A 34 -13.37 7.40 17.87
CA SER A 34 -12.70 8.35 18.78
C SER A 34 -12.81 9.82 18.32
N PHE A 35 -12.72 10.09 17.02
CA PHE A 35 -12.59 11.45 16.47
C PHE A 35 -13.73 11.83 15.51
N GLY A 36 -14.70 10.94 15.29
CA GLY A 36 -15.74 11.07 14.28
C GLY A 36 -15.30 10.55 12.91
N ILE A 37 -16.25 10.26 12.03
CA ILE A 37 -16.01 9.56 10.75
C ILE A 37 -14.97 10.29 9.89
N HIS A 38 -15.20 11.57 9.58
CA HIS A 38 -14.32 12.31 8.67
C HIS A 38 -12.91 12.51 9.26
N VAL A 39 -12.82 13.08 10.46
CA VAL A 39 -11.53 13.41 11.09
C VAL A 39 -10.77 12.14 11.46
N GLY A 40 -11.45 11.14 12.02
CA GLY A 40 -10.85 9.85 12.37
C GLY A 40 -10.30 9.12 11.16
N LEU A 41 -11.05 9.08 10.05
CA LEU A 41 -10.56 8.47 8.81
C LEU A 41 -9.36 9.22 8.24
N THR A 42 -9.36 10.56 8.23
CA THR A 42 -8.21 11.35 7.77
C THR A 42 -6.97 11.10 8.63
N ILE A 43 -7.12 11.07 9.96
CA ILE A 43 -6.01 10.77 10.88
C ILE A 43 -5.48 9.36 10.64
N PHE A 44 -6.36 8.37 10.51
CA PHE A 44 -5.98 6.99 10.20
C PHE A 44 -5.15 6.91 8.92
N VAL A 45 -5.60 7.54 7.83
CA VAL A 45 -4.88 7.55 6.55
C VAL A 45 -3.51 8.23 6.67
N LEU A 46 -3.41 9.32 7.42
CA LEU A 46 -2.12 10.00 7.65
C LEU A 46 -1.14 9.12 8.43
N VAL A 47 -1.61 8.51 9.53
CA VAL A 47 -0.78 7.64 10.37
C VAL A 47 -0.37 6.37 9.62
N ALA A 48 -1.31 5.71 8.93
CA ALA A 48 -1.05 4.49 8.16
C ALA A 48 -0.04 4.73 7.02
N ASN A 49 -0.02 5.93 6.44
CA ASN A 49 0.92 6.26 5.36
C ASN A 49 2.30 6.70 5.85
N THR A 50 2.43 7.12 7.11
CA THR A 50 3.69 7.62 7.65
C THR A 50 4.85 6.60 7.54
N PRO A 51 4.66 5.30 7.87
CA PRO A 51 5.70 4.28 7.69
C PRO A 51 6.15 4.13 6.24
N ILE A 52 5.23 4.27 5.27
CA ILE A 52 5.54 4.20 3.84
C ILE A 52 6.48 5.34 3.46
N TYR A 53 6.15 6.57 3.87
CA TYR A 53 6.98 7.74 3.60
C TYR A 53 8.34 7.64 4.26
N MET A 54 8.41 7.25 5.55
CA MET A 54 9.68 7.09 6.24
C MET A 54 10.60 6.13 5.48
N LEU A 55 10.05 5.02 5.02
CA LEU A 55 10.81 3.93 4.45
C LEU A 55 11.21 4.22 2.98
N LEU A 56 10.36 4.90 2.20
CA LEU A 56 10.76 5.51 0.92
C LEU A 56 11.87 6.55 1.10
N THR A 57 11.87 7.28 2.22
CA THR A 57 12.93 8.25 2.53
C THR A 57 14.21 7.55 2.96
N PHE A 58 14.10 6.41 3.67
CA PHE A 58 15.24 5.55 4.03
C PHE A 58 15.92 4.90 2.83
N ASP A 59 15.19 4.65 1.74
CA ASP A 59 15.76 4.11 0.49
C ASP A 59 16.92 4.97 -0.04
N SER A 60 16.83 6.31 0.12
CA SER A 60 17.92 7.24 -0.21
C SER A 60 19.23 7.00 0.57
N HIS A 61 19.15 6.36 1.74
CA HIS A 61 20.29 6.05 2.61
C HIS A 61 20.76 4.59 2.50
N ILE A 62 19.99 3.72 1.85
CA ILE A 62 20.32 2.30 1.60
C ILE A 62 21.34 2.12 0.44
N VAL A 63 21.72 3.21 -0.22
CA VAL A 63 22.70 3.34 -1.33
C VAL A 63 24.10 2.72 -1.07
N ARG A 64 24.36 2.16 0.12
CA ARG A 64 25.64 1.51 0.48
C ARG A 64 25.59 -0.02 0.62
N LEU A 65 24.47 -0.68 0.33
CA LEU A 65 24.41 -2.14 0.39
C LEU A 65 25.07 -2.82 -0.84
N PRO A 66 25.71 -3.99 -0.65
CA PRO A 66 26.19 -4.81 -1.76
C PRO A 66 25.04 -5.16 -2.73
N PRO A 67 25.28 -5.22 -4.06
CA PRO A 67 24.22 -5.38 -5.07
C PRO A 67 23.31 -6.59 -4.85
N ARG A 68 23.87 -7.72 -4.38
CA ARG A 68 23.08 -8.93 -4.07
C ARG A 68 22.14 -8.75 -2.88
N MET A 69 22.54 -7.95 -1.88
CA MET A 69 21.72 -7.65 -0.71
C MET A 69 20.67 -6.59 -1.04
N ALA A 70 20.99 -5.63 -1.90
CA ALA A 70 20.06 -4.62 -2.38
C ALA A 70 18.86 -5.26 -3.10
N VAL A 71 19.08 -6.17 -4.05
CA VAL A 71 17.99 -6.86 -4.79
C VAL A 71 17.07 -7.66 -3.86
N VAL A 72 17.63 -8.34 -2.85
CA VAL A 72 16.83 -9.11 -1.88
C VAL A 72 16.05 -8.17 -0.97
N ALA A 73 16.68 -7.09 -0.49
CA ALA A 73 16.04 -6.09 0.34
C ALA A 73 14.88 -5.42 -0.42
N GLU A 74 15.10 -4.94 -1.64
CA GLU A 74 14.08 -4.35 -2.50
C GLU A 74 12.88 -5.28 -2.71
N ALA A 75 13.12 -6.56 -3.07
CA ALA A 75 12.03 -7.53 -3.25
C ALA A 75 11.26 -7.80 -1.95
N PHE A 76 11.95 -7.84 -0.82
CA PHE A 76 11.32 -7.98 0.49
C PHE A 76 10.49 -6.76 0.86
N MET A 77 11.01 -5.55 0.63
CA MET A 77 10.28 -4.30 0.87
C MET A 77 9.02 -4.22 0.01
N ASP A 78 9.14 -4.53 -1.29
CA ASP A 78 8.01 -4.55 -2.22
C ASP A 78 6.91 -5.51 -1.75
N PHE A 79 7.28 -6.72 -1.31
CA PHE A 79 6.32 -7.68 -0.79
C PHE A 79 5.68 -7.23 0.53
N ALA A 80 6.49 -6.75 1.47
CA ALA A 80 6.02 -6.25 2.76
C ALA A 80 5.03 -5.09 2.58
N PHE A 81 5.32 -4.16 1.67
CA PHE A 81 4.42 -3.07 1.33
C PHE A 81 3.17 -3.54 0.61
N ALA A 82 3.30 -4.43 -0.38
CA ALA A 82 2.14 -4.96 -1.08
C ALA A 82 1.16 -5.59 -0.09
N TRP A 83 1.68 -6.37 0.85
CA TRP A 83 0.90 -7.02 1.89
C TRP A 83 0.28 -6.01 2.88
N PHE A 84 1.07 -5.04 3.34
CA PHE A 84 0.64 -4.01 4.29
C PHE A 84 -0.47 -3.12 3.71
N ILE A 85 -0.26 -2.60 2.50
CA ILE A 85 -1.23 -1.72 1.81
C ILE A 85 -2.51 -2.48 1.47
N ALA A 86 -2.39 -3.73 1.03
CA ALA A 86 -3.57 -4.54 0.75
C ALA A 86 -4.36 -4.88 2.03
N GLY A 87 -3.67 -5.08 3.15
CA GLY A 87 -4.33 -5.34 4.43
C GLY A 87 -5.04 -4.12 4.99
N LEU A 88 -4.41 -2.95 4.91
CA LEU A 88 -4.94 -1.72 5.50
C LEU A 88 -6.00 -1.05 4.63
N HIS A 89 -5.75 -0.93 3.32
CA HIS A 89 -6.60 -0.11 2.45
C HIS A 89 -7.44 -0.96 1.51
N PHE A 90 -6.87 -1.99 0.88
CA PHE A 90 -7.66 -2.79 -0.05
C PHE A 90 -8.73 -3.61 0.67
N ASN A 91 -8.44 -4.17 1.84
CA ASN A 91 -9.42 -4.93 2.61
C ASN A 91 -10.57 -4.06 3.14
N GLY A 92 -10.30 -2.82 3.55
CA GLY A 92 -11.30 -1.83 3.95
C GLY A 92 -12.17 -1.43 2.75
N GLY A 93 -11.56 -0.76 1.76
CA GLY A 93 -12.24 -0.25 0.57
C GLY A 93 -12.99 -1.32 -0.23
N ALA A 94 -12.39 -2.50 -0.43
CA ALA A 94 -13.05 -3.59 -1.16
C ALA A 94 -14.17 -4.27 -0.36
N SER A 95 -14.19 -4.13 0.97
CA SER A 95 -15.28 -4.70 1.79
C SER A 95 -16.64 -4.12 1.46
N TRP A 96 -16.68 -2.87 1.01
CA TRP A 96 -17.90 -2.18 0.59
C TRP A 96 -18.53 -2.77 -0.67
N PHE A 97 -17.72 -3.34 -1.55
CA PHE A 97 -18.17 -3.83 -2.86
C PHE A 97 -18.23 -5.36 -2.94
N TRP A 98 -17.39 -6.05 -2.16
CA TRP A 98 -17.24 -7.49 -2.26
C TRP A 98 -17.13 -8.18 -0.89
N SER A 99 -18.16 -8.97 -0.57
CA SER A 99 -18.19 -9.84 0.61
C SER A 99 -17.31 -11.10 0.43
N ALA A 100 -15.99 -10.91 0.45
CA ALA A 100 -14.98 -11.98 0.52
C ALA A 100 -14.29 -12.02 1.88
N PRO A 101 -13.66 -13.15 2.28
CA PRO A 101 -12.82 -13.18 3.49
C PRO A 101 -11.68 -12.15 3.39
N GLY A 102 -11.34 -11.50 4.51
CA GLY A 102 -10.33 -10.43 4.51
C GLY A 102 -8.96 -10.87 3.99
N LEU A 103 -8.58 -12.12 4.26
CA LEU A 103 -7.34 -12.73 3.76
C LEU A 103 -7.33 -12.88 2.23
N LEU A 104 -8.49 -13.18 1.62
CA LEU A 104 -8.64 -13.27 0.18
C LEU A 104 -8.56 -11.89 -0.48
N ARG A 105 -9.22 -10.89 0.11
CA ARG A 105 -9.15 -9.50 -0.38
C ARG A 105 -7.72 -8.98 -0.30
N GLN A 106 -7.05 -9.16 0.84
CA GLN A 106 -5.66 -8.76 1.04
C GLN A 106 -4.71 -9.46 0.06
N GLY A 107 -4.87 -10.78 -0.13
CA GLY A 107 -4.05 -11.53 -1.08
C GLY A 107 -4.21 -11.02 -2.52
N LEU A 108 -5.44 -10.75 -2.96
CA LEU A 108 -5.72 -10.20 -4.29
C LEU A 108 -5.22 -8.76 -4.44
N GLY A 109 -5.39 -7.92 -3.43
CA GLY A 109 -4.85 -6.56 -3.41
C GLY A 109 -3.32 -6.56 -3.51
N ALA A 110 -2.64 -7.46 -2.78
CA ALA A 110 -1.19 -7.60 -2.82
C ALA A 110 -0.71 -8.13 -4.17
N ALA A 111 -1.40 -9.12 -4.74
CA ALA A 111 -1.11 -9.65 -6.07
C ALA A 111 -1.26 -8.58 -7.16
N LEU A 112 -2.34 -7.80 -7.11
CA LEU A 112 -2.55 -6.67 -8.02
C LEU A 112 -1.44 -5.63 -7.87
N TYR A 113 -1.08 -5.27 -6.64
CA TYR A 113 0.01 -4.33 -6.39
C TYR A 113 1.33 -4.80 -7.02
N LEU A 114 1.71 -6.06 -6.78
CA LEU A 114 2.94 -6.64 -7.33
C LEU A 114 2.88 -6.76 -8.85
N PHE A 115 1.74 -7.14 -9.42
CA PHE A 115 1.53 -7.19 -10.86
C PHE A 115 1.74 -5.81 -11.50
N PHE A 116 1.12 -4.77 -10.95
CA PHE A 116 1.29 -3.41 -11.43
C PHE A 116 2.71 -2.88 -11.22
N ALA A 117 3.32 -3.16 -10.07
CA ALA A 117 4.72 -2.79 -9.82
C ALA A 117 5.64 -3.45 -10.85
N PHE A 118 5.45 -4.73 -11.14
CA PHE A 118 6.23 -5.45 -12.14
C PHE A 118 6.02 -4.88 -13.56
N VAL A 119 4.78 -4.66 -13.97
CA VAL A 119 4.45 -4.20 -15.33
C VAL A 119 4.88 -2.75 -15.58
N PHE A 120 4.66 -1.85 -14.62
CA PHE A 120 4.87 -0.42 -14.82
C PHE A 120 6.24 0.09 -14.36
N VAL A 121 6.87 -0.55 -13.38
CA VAL A 121 8.17 -0.09 -12.82
C VAL A 121 9.35 -0.85 -13.43
N ARG A 122 9.20 -2.13 -13.78
CA ARG A 122 10.32 -2.95 -14.30
C ARG A 122 10.61 -2.94 -15.82
N PRO A 123 9.96 -2.19 -16.73
CA PRO A 123 10.43 -2.18 -18.12
C PRO A 123 11.62 -1.24 -18.39
N ILE A 124 12.12 -0.46 -17.41
CA ILE A 124 13.18 0.55 -17.63
C ILE A 124 14.59 0.12 -17.16
N SER A 125 14.74 -0.79 -16.19
CA SER A 125 16.09 -1.23 -15.77
C SER A 125 16.81 -2.02 -16.86
N HIS A 126 16.06 -2.68 -17.75
CA HIS A 126 16.63 -3.41 -18.88
C HIS A 126 17.22 -2.51 -19.98
N PHE A 127 16.94 -1.20 -19.94
CA PHE A 127 17.49 -0.19 -20.86
C PHE A 127 18.81 0.42 -20.33
N TYR A 128 19.00 0.44 -19.00
CA TYR A 128 20.21 0.99 -18.38
C TYR A 128 21.42 0.05 -18.49
N ASP A 129 21.21 -1.26 -18.35
CA ASP A 129 22.29 -2.24 -18.47
C ASP A 129 22.89 -2.30 -19.88
N LYS A 130 22.11 -2.02 -20.92
CA LYS A 130 22.61 -2.06 -22.30
C LYS A 130 23.49 -0.87 -22.68
N HIS A 131 23.33 0.28 -22.05
CA HIS A 131 24.09 1.49 -22.39
C HIS A 131 25.37 1.67 -21.56
N VAL A 132 25.47 1.04 -20.38
CA VAL A 132 26.68 1.09 -19.53
C VAL A 132 27.69 -0.01 -19.89
N LEU A 133 27.23 -1.12 -20.49
CA LEU A 133 28.10 -2.22 -20.94
C LEU A 133 28.62 -2.05 -22.38
N SER A 134 28.29 -0.94 -23.05
CA SER A 134 28.71 -0.64 -24.43
C SER A 134 29.54 0.65 -24.57
N ALA A 135 30.03 1.21 -23.46
CA ALA A 135 30.94 2.36 -23.41
C ALA A 135 32.24 1.94 -22.71
#